data_AF-A0A834JC66-F1
#
_entry.id   AF-A0A834JC66-F1
#
_cell.length_a   1.000
_cell.length_b   1.000
_cell.length_c   1.000
_cell.angle_alpha   90.00
_cell.angle_beta   90.00
_cell.angle_gamma   90.00
#
_symmetry.space_group_name_H-M   'P 1'
#
loop_
_entity.id
_entity.type
_entity.pdbx_description
1 polymer ?
#
loop_
_entity_poly.entity_id
_entity_poly.type
_entity_poly.pdbx_seq_one_letter_code
_entity_poly.pdbx_strand_id
1 'polypeptide(L)'
;MDIILQLYRYRCNSFLRLKIASFRYKSICENIVVKQLDQAKISESIINKKTINKLEKLSLIGYDNDRGIAILKAAVNFSERLRNFEIPEEVQPLYNPLEENNLYLREDKVQDINNRREIFKNATVLEEEYFIVPLQNLKNKS
;
A
#
# COMPACT_ATOMS: atom_id res chain seq x y z
N MET A 1 19.23 -26.31 -22.83
CA MET A 1 17.97 -25.76 -22.29
C MET A 1 18.16 -25.62 -20.80
N ASP A 2 18.82 -24.56 -20.35
CA ASP A 2 19.03 -24.25 -18.93
C ASP A 2 19.18 -22.73 -18.77
N ILE A 3 18.09 -21.99 -19.02
CA ILE A 3 18.04 -20.52 -18.88
C ILE A 3 17.41 -20.09 -17.54
N ILE A 4 16.88 -21.01 -16.75
CA ILE A 4 16.21 -20.66 -15.50
C ILE A 4 17.04 -21.20 -14.36
N LEU A 5 18.04 -20.41 -13.95
CA LEU A 5 18.62 -20.35 -12.59
C LEU A 5 19.85 -19.42 -12.49
N GLN A 6 19.97 -18.41 -13.36
CA GLN A 6 20.73 -17.20 -12.98
C GLN A 6 19.84 -16.28 -12.11
N LEU A 7 19.27 -16.89 -11.07
CA LEU A 7 18.84 -16.16 -9.89
C LEU A 7 20.04 -15.34 -9.43
N TYR A 8 19.80 -14.04 -9.36
CA TYR A 8 20.52 -13.00 -8.63
C TYR A 8 21.13 -13.52 -7.32
N ARG A 9 22.23 -14.27 -7.40
CA ARG A 9 23.19 -14.43 -6.33
C ARG A 9 24.19 -13.28 -6.49
N TYR A 10 23.75 -12.09 -6.12
CA TYR A 10 24.69 -11.04 -5.75
C TYR A 10 25.42 -11.52 -4.50
N ARG A 11 26.56 -12.18 -4.74
CA ARG A 11 27.61 -12.36 -3.75
C ARG A 11 28.11 -10.94 -3.48
N CYS A 12 27.53 -10.29 -2.46
CA CYS A 12 28.03 -9.01 -1.96
C CYS A 12 29.44 -9.24 -1.41
N ASN A 13 30.43 -9.18 -2.30
CA ASN A 13 31.80 -8.96 -1.92
C ASN A 13 31.83 -7.65 -1.15
N SER A 14 32.57 -7.66 -0.04
CA SER A 14 32.74 -6.60 0.98
C SER A 14 33.03 -5.19 0.42
N PHE A 15 33.26 -5.06 -0.87
CA PHE A 15 33.43 -3.81 -1.61
C PHE A 15 32.14 -2.97 -1.75
N LEU A 16 30.96 -3.59 -1.83
CA LEU A 16 29.68 -2.83 -1.92
C LEU A 16 29.23 -2.26 -0.57
N ARG A 17 29.74 -2.78 0.56
CA ARG A 17 29.43 -2.23 1.89
C ARG A 17 29.98 -0.82 2.09
N LEU A 18 31.11 -0.48 1.46
CA LEU A 18 31.73 0.83 1.57
C LEU A 18 31.02 1.90 0.73
N LYS A 19 30.48 1.54 -0.45
CA LYS A 19 29.73 2.49 -1.30
C LYS A 19 28.29 2.73 -0.85
N ILE A 20 27.63 1.73 -0.25
CA ILE A 20 26.31 1.92 0.35
C ILE A 20 26.42 2.75 1.65
N ALA A 21 27.50 2.58 2.42
CA ALA A 21 27.76 3.41 3.60
C ALA A 21 28.00 4.90 3.27
N SER A 22 28.55 5.21 2.09
CA SER A 22 28.70 6.60 1.62
C SER A 22 27.40 7.20 1.07
N PHE A 23 26.43 6.36 0.67
CA PHE A 23 25.06 6.79 0.39
C PHE A 23 24.27 6.88 1.69
N ARG A 24 24.79 7.64 2.66
CA ARG A 24 23.90 8.28 3.62
C ARG A 24 23.06 9.23 2.80
N TYR A 25 21.86 8.79 2.39
CA TYR A 25 20.77 9.71 2.08
C TYR A 25 20.54 10.51 3.35
N LYS A 26 21.35 11.55 3.54
CA LYS A 26 21.11 12.60 4.51
C LYS A 26 19.94 13.32 3.89
N SER A 27 18.72 12.89 4.24
CA SER A 27 17.53 13.65 3.91
C SER A 27 17.76 15.02 4.52
N ILE A 28 18.16 16.00 3.72
CA ILE A 28 18.11 17.41 4.07
C ILE A 28 16.64 17.82 3.96
N CYS A 29 15.75 17.04 4.59
CA CYS A 29 14.52 17.61 5.08
C CYS A 29 15.00 18.33 6.34
N GLU A 30 15.38 19.60 6.21
CA GLU A 30 15.57 20.44 7.38
C GLU A 30 14.32 20.25 8.25
N ASN A 31 14.51 19.96 9.54
CA ASN A 31 13.46 19.68 10.53
C ASN A 31 12.50 20.86 10.78
N ILE A 32 12.36 21.78 9.83
CA ILE A 32 11.45 22.92 9.81
C ILE A 32 10.00 22.40 9.76
N VAL A 33 9.72 21.38 8.94
CA VAL A 33 8.38 20.79 8.77
C VAL A 33 7.85 20.22 10.09
N VAL A 34 8.69 19.56 10.89
CA VAL A 34 8.26 18.95 12.17
C VAL A 34 7.83 20.02 13.18
N LYS A 35 8.55 21.14 13.26
CA LYS A 35 8.22 22.24 14.19
C LYS A 35 6.89 22.94 13.88
N GLN A 36 6.58 23.10 12.59
CA GLN A 36 5.32 23.72 12.16
C GLN A 36 4.11 22.81 12.41
N LEU A 37 4.27 21.50 12.20
CA LEU A 37 3.21 20.53 12.40
C LEU A 37 2.78 20.40 13.87
N ASP A 38 3.66 20.66 14.85
CA ASP A 38 3.37 20.55 16.30
C ASP A 38 2.61 21.77 16.88
N GLN A 39 2.60 22.90 16.17
CA GLN A 39 2.00 24.16 16.64
C GLN A 39 0.55 24.34 16.18
N ALA A 40 0.08 23.48 15.27
CA ALA A 40 -1.27 23.55 14.74
C ALA A 40 -2.31 23.11 15.80
N LYS A 41 -3.40 23.86 15.89
CA LYS A 41 -4.52 23.56 16.78
C LYS A 41 -5.26 22.33 16.26
N ILE A 42 -4.93 21.15 16.80
CA ILE A 42 -5.56 19.88 16.42
C ILE A 42 -6.99 19.88 16.99
N SER A 43 -7.99 20.10 16.13
CA SER A 43 -9.36 19.70 16.46
C SER A 43 -9.41 18.17 16.47
N GLU A 44 -9.80 17.58 17.59
CA GLU A 44 -9.95 16.14 17.69
C GLU A 44 -10.93 15.63 16.62
N SER A 45 -10.46 14.78 15.72
CA SER A 45 -11.33 14.21 14.68
C SER A 45 -12.35 13.28 15.33
N ILE A 46 -13.63 13.66 15.25
CA ILE A 46 -14.72 12.86 15.82
C ILE A 46 -15.07 11.75 14.82
N ILE A 47 -14.33 10.64 14.87
CA ILE A 47 -14.66 9.44 14.10
C ILE A 47 -15.83 8.73 14.79
N ASN A 48 -17.01 8.82 14.18
CA ASN A 48 -18.22 8.18 14.67
C ASN A 48 -18.22 6.67 14.45
N LYS A 49 -18.93 5.92 15.30
CA LYS A 49 -19.12 4.46 15.17
C LYS A 49 -19.69 4.06 13.79
N LYS A 50 -20.60 4.87 13.23
CA LYS A 50 -21.14 4.66 11.87
C LYS A 50 -20.04 4.67 10.80
N THR A 51 -19.05 5.55 10.95
CA THR A 51 -17.91 5.64 10.03
C THR A 51 -17.01 4.41 10.17
N ILE A 52 -16.73 3.98 11.40
CA ILE A 52 -15.94 2.76 11.66
C ILE A 52 -16.62 1.55 11.01
N ASN A 53 -17.92 1.34 11.27
CA ASN A 53 -18.68 0.24 10.66
C ASN A 53 -18.70 0.29 9.13
N LYS A 54 -18.62 1.49 8.53
CA LYS A 54 -18.54 1.64 7.07
C LYS A 54 -17.15 1.25 6.57
N LEU A 55 -16.09 1.66 7.26
CA LEU A 55 -14.72 1.30 6.94
C LEU A 55 -14.51 -0.22 7.03
N GLU A 56 -15.07 -0.88 8.05
CA GLU A 56 -15.06 -2.35 8.17
C GLU A 56 -15.59 -3.04 6.92
N LYS A 57 -16.77 -2.61 6.46
CA LYS A 57 -17.42 -3.18 5.29
C LYS A 57 -16.64 -2.93 4.01
N LEU A 58 -16.07 -1.74 3.85
CA LEU A 58 -15.29 -1.38 2.66
C LEU A 58 -13.95 -2.13 2.61
N SER A 59 -13.30 -2.30 3.76
CA SER A 59 -12.02 -2.99 3.85
C SER A 59 -12.16 -4.51 4.01
N LEU A 60 -13.39 -5.02 4.20
CA LEU A 60 -13.68 -6.43 4.53
C LEU A 60 -12.93 -6.90 5.80
N ILE A 61 -12.78 -5.99 6.77
CA ILE A 61 -12.11 -6.24 8.06
C ILE A 61 -13.18 -6.15 9.16
N GLY A 62 -13.13 -7.04 10.14
CA GLY A 62 -13.85 -6.82 11.41
C GLY A 62 -12.93 -6.10 12.40
N TYR A 63 -13.28 -4.90 12.87
CA TYR A 63 -12.63 -4.34 14.06
C TYR A 63 -13.34 -4.91 15.29
N ASP A 64 -12.70 -5.89 15.91
CA ASP A 64 -13.11 -6.43 17.20
C ASP A 64 -12.32 -5.81 18.37
N ASN A 65 -11.38 -4.90 18.08
CA ASN A 65 -10.38 -4.43 19.03
C ASN A 65 -10.37 -2.90 19.20
N ASP A 66 -10.63 -2.44 20.43
CA ASP A 66 -10.56 -1.04 20.85
C ASP A 66 -9.19 -0.40 20.55
N ARG A 67 -8.11 -1.19 20.57
CA ARG A 67 -6.76 -0.73 20.23
C ARG A 67 -6.66 -0.30 18.76
N GLY A 68 -7.31 -1.03 17.85
CA GLY A 68 -7.30 -0.70 16.42
C GLY A 68 -8.00 0.62 16.16
N ILE A 69 -9.13 0.85 16.83
CA ILE A 69 -9.88 2.12 16.77
C ILE A 69 -9.04 3.28 17.32
N ALA A 70 -8.32 3.07 18.44
CA ALA A 70 -7.44 4.08 19.01
C ALA A 70 -6.30 4.47 18.06
N ILE A 71 -5.66 3.49 17.41
CA ILE A 71 -4.61 3.73 16.41
C ILE A 71 -5.18 4.49 15.20
N LEU A 72 -6.35 4.10 14.70
CA LEU A 72 -7.02 4.79 13.60
C LEU A 72 -7.27 6.26 13.94
N LYS A 73 -7.83 6.54 15.13
CA LYS A 73 -8.06 7.93 15.59
C LYS A 73 -6.76 8.72 15.68
N ALA A 74 -5.69 8.11 16.22
CA ALA A 74 -4.39 8.75 16.30
C ALA A 74 -3.79 9.05 14.92
N ALA A 75 -3.93 8.13 13.96
CA ALA A 75 -3.47 8.31 12.59
C ALA A 75 -4.24 9.43 11.86
N VAL A 76 -5.57 9.49 12.02
CA VAL A 76 -6.37 10.57 11.45
C VAL A 76 -5.97 11.90 12.06
N ASN A 77 -5.89 12.00 13.39
CA ASN A 77 -5.44 13.22 14.07
C ASN A 77 -4.03 13.65 13.64
N PHE A 78 -3.12 12.70 13.41
CA PHE A 78 -1.81 12.99 12.85
C PHE A 78 -1.91 13.57 11.42
N SER A 79 -2.75 12.99 10.57
CA SER A 79 -2.95 13.44 9.18
C SER A 79 -3.61 14.83 9.08
N GLU A 80 -4.46 15.20 10.05
CA GLU A 80 -5.10 16.52 10.10
C GLU A 80 -4.09 17.67 10.19
N ARG A 81 -2.86 17.39 10.69
CA ARG A 81 -1.76 18.37 10.70
C ARG A 81 -1.41 18.86 9.29
N LEU A 82 -1.60 18.03 8.26
CA LEU A 82 -1.33 18.37 6.85
C LEU A 82 -2.30 19.43 6.30
N ARG A 83 -3.50 19.60 6.88
CA ARG A 83 -4.46 20.61 6.40
C ARG A 83 -4.00 22.05 6.61
N ASN A 84 -3.08 22.27 7.55
CA ASN A 84 -2.56 23.60 7.85
C ASN A 84 -1.48 24.04 6.85
N PHE A 85 -1.13 23.17 5.90
CA PHE A 85 -0.17 23.48 4.86
C PHE A 85 -0.91 24.00 3.63
N GLU A 86 -0.66 25.26 3.28
CA GLU A 86 -1.15 25.82 2.01
C GLU A 86 -0.32 25.24 0.87
N ILE A 87 -1.00 24.65 -0.12
CA ILE A 87 -0.39 24.14 -1.35
C ILE A 87 -0.59 25.21 -2.43
N PRO A 88 0.48 25.76 -3.03
CA PRO A 88 0.36 26.72 -4.12
C PRO A 88 -0.41 26.14 -5.31
N GLU A 89 -1.20 26.95 -6.00
CA GLU A 89 -2.08 26.50 -7.10
C GLU A 89 -1.29 25.90 -8.29
N GLU A 90 -0.04 26.30 -8.46
CA GLU A 90 0.86 25.78 -9.50
C GLU A 90 1.35 24.35 -9.22
N VAL A 91 1.26 23.87 -7.98
CA VAL A 91 1.74 22.55 -7.60
C VAL A 91 0.71 21.49 -8.02
N GLN A 92 1.07 20.67 -9.00
CA GLN A 92 0.27 19.52 -9.41
C GLN A 92 0.55 18.30 -8.51
N PRO A 93 -0.46 17.47 -8.20
CA PRO A 93 -0.25 16.22 -7.48
C PRO A 93 0.70 15.29 -8.23
N LEU A 94 1.64 14.70 -7.51
CA LEU A 94 2.49 13.63 -8.04
C LEU A 94 1.71 12.31 -8.09
N TYR A 95 1.54 11.75 -9.28
CA TYR A 95 0.90 10.46 -9.54
C TYR A 95 1.93 9.32 -9.61
N ASN A 96 3.10 9.55 -10.20
CA ASN A 96 4.16 8.56 -10.36
C ASN A 96 5.55 9.23 -10.25
N PRO A 97 6.48 8.69 -9.43
CA PRO A 97 7.87 9.17 -9.42
C PRO A 97 8.58 9.18 -10.78
N LEU A 98 8.08 8.41 -11.77
CA LEU A 98 8.62 8.30 -13.12
C LEU A 98 7.78 9.03 -14.19
N GLU A 99 7.06 10.09 -13.83
CA GLU A 99 6.21 10.86 -14.76
C GLU A 99 6.92 11.36 -16.02
N GLU A 100 8.22 11.65 -15.94
CA GLU A 100 9.03 12.11 -17.08
C GLU A 100 9.44 10.96 -18.03
N ASN A 101 9.14 9.71 -17.67
CA ASN A 101 9.52 8.55 -18.47
C ASN A 101 8.35 8.03 -19.30
N ASN A 102 8.68 7.56 -20.51
CA ASN A 102 7.70 6.97 -21.40
C ASN A 102 7.14 5.66 -20.81
N LEU A 103 5.81 5.52 -20.85
CA LEU A 103 5.14 4.27 -20.51
C LEU A 103 5.34 3.27 -21.65
N TYR A 104 5.85 2.09 -21.32
CA TYR A 104 6.01 1.00 -22.28
C TYR A 104 4.69 0.25 -22.44
N LEU A 105 4.23 0.14 -23.69
CA LEU A 105 3.09 -0.70 -24.01
C LEU A 105 3.52 -2.16 -24.09
N ARG A 106 2.69 -3.05 -23.56
CA ARG A 106 2.85 -4.50 -23.77
C ARG A 106 2.51 -4.83 -25.22
N GLU A 107 3.35 -5.64 -25.86
CA GLU A 107 3.06 -6.15 -27.20
C GLU A 107 1.77 -6.98 -27.22
N ASP A 108 0.96 -6.81 -28.27
CA ASP A 108 -0.25 -7.60 -28.49
C ASP A 108 0.07 -8.96 -29.12
N LYS A 109 0.70 -9.82 -28.32
CA LYS A 109 1.05 -11.19 -28.70
C LYS A 109 0.37 -12.16 -27.75
N VAL A 110 -0.29 -13.16 -28.31
CA VAL A 110 -0.87 -14.27 -27.55
C VAL A 110 0.28 -15.07 -26.92
N GLN A 111 0.17 -15.31 -25.62
CA GLN A 111 1.08 -16.20 -24.90
C GLN A 111 0.35 -17.51 -24.64
N ASP A 112 0.97 -18.63 -25.03
CA ASP A 112 0.47 -19.96 -24.67
C ASP A 112 0.82 -20.23 -23.20
N ILE A 113 -0.20 -20.26 -22.34
CA ILE A 113 -0.07 -20.47 -20.90
C ILE A 113 -0.95 -21.66 -20.51
N ASN A 114 -0.34 -22.83 -20.33
CA ASN A 114 -1.04 -24.05 -19.92
C ASN A 114 -0.68 -24.44 -18.47
N ASN A 115 -0.87 -23.51 -17.53
CA ASN A 115 -0.42 -23.65 -16.14
C ASN A 115 -1.57 -23.93 -15.16
N ARG A 116 -2.61 -24.64 -15.60
CA ARG A 116 -3.83 -24.94 -14.80
C ARG A 116 -3.51 -25.53 -13.43
N ARG A 117 -2.58 -26.50 -13.38
CA ARG A 117 -2.14 -27.12 -12.11
C ARG A 117 -1.50 -26.10 -11.18
N GLU A 118 -0.73 -25.15 -11.70
CA GLU A 118 -0.09 -24.11 -10.89
C GLU A 118 -1.08 -23.06 -10.40
N ILE A 119 -2.11 -22.75 -11.20
CA ILE A 119 -3.19 -21.82 -10.84
C ILE A 119 -3.97 -22.37 -9.64
N PHE A 120 -4.27 -23.67 -9.63
CA PHE A 120 -5.07 -24.30 -8.59
C PHE A 120 -4.31 -24.72 -7.33
N LYS A 121 -2.97 -24.68 -7.33
CA LYS A 121 -2.15 -25.23 -6.24
C LYS A 121 -2.43 -24.63 -4.85
N ASN A 122 -2.94 -23.39 -4.81
CA ASN A 122 -3.21 -22.64 -3.57
C ASN A 122 -4.70 -22.57 -3.23
N ALA A 123 -5.58 -23.20 -4.02
CA ALA A 123 -7.01 -23.14 -3.76
C ALA A 123 -7.38 -23.98 -2.53
N THR A 124 -8.15 -23.39 -1.62
CA THR A 124 -8.63 -24.11 -0.41
C THR A 124 -9.69 -25.14 -0.74
N VAL A 125 -10.63 -24.80 -1.64
CA VAL A 125 -11.71 -25.67 -2.08
C VAL A 125 -11.85 -25.52 -3.60
N LEU A 126 -11.94 -26.66 -4.27
CA LEU A 126 -12.17 -26.76 -5.71
C LEU A 126 -13.28 -27.78 -5.96
N GLU A 127 -14.12 -27.49 -6.95
CA GLU A 127 -15.12 -28.43 -7.45
C GLU A 127 -15.14 -28.29 -8.98
N GLU A 128 -14.98 -29.41 -9.70
CA GLU A 128 -15.00 -29.45 -11.17
C GLU A 128 -14.10 -28.40 -11.85
N GLU A 129 -12.90 -28.15 -11.30
CA GLU A 129 -11.95 -27.13 -11.78
C GLU A 129 -12.41 -25.67 -11.61
N TYR A 130 -13.35 -25.42 -10.69
CA TYR A 130 -13.77 -24.07 -10.29
C TYR A 130 -13.33 -23.75 -8.86
N PHE A 131 -12.99 -22.48 -8.62
CA PHE A 131 -12.81 -21.95 -7.28
C PHE A 131 -14.17 -21.85 -6.59
N ILE A 132 -14.32 -22.55 -5.48
CA ILE A 132 -15.56 -22.51 -4.70
C ILE A 132 -15.43 -21.48 -3.59
N VAL A 133 -16.40 -20.57 -3.55
CA VAL A 133 -16.57 -19.56 -2.53
C VAL A 133 -17.89 -19.85 -1.81
N PRO A 134 -17.94 -19.76 -0.47
CA PRO A 134 -19.20 -19.90 0.24
C PRO A 134 -20.21 -18.84 -0.22
N LEU A 135 -21.43 -19.26 -0.51
CA LEU A 135 -22.49 -18.35 -0.89
C LEU A 135 -22.84 -17.45 0.30
N GLN A 136 -22.38 -16.19 0.26
CA GLN A 136 -22.78 -15.19 1.26
C GLN A 136 -24.24 -14.80 1.00
N ASN A 137 -25.15 -15.20 1.90
CA ASN A 137 -26.50 -14.68 1.90
C ASN A 137 -26.46 -13.18 2.25
N LEU A 138 -26.67 -12.31 1.27
CA LEU A 138 -26.82 -10.85 1.45
C LEU A 138 -28.09 -10.44 2.22
N LYS A 139 -28.87 -11.40 2.73
CA LYS A 139 -30.03 -11.13 3.57
C LYS A 139 -29.55 -10.86 5.00
N ASN A 140 -29.62 -9.59 5.39
CA ASN A 140 -29.78 -9.05 6.76
C ASN A 140 -28.76 -7.96 7.09
N LYS A 141 -29.14 -6.70 6.82
CA LYS A 141 -29.12 -5.58 7.78
C LYS A 141 -29.63 -4.32 7.07
N SER A 142 -30.95 -4.15 7.12
CA SER A 142 -31.63 -2.85 7.03
C SER A 142 -31.07 -1.89 8.10
#